data_AF-A0A0N0XV16-F1
#
_entry.id   AF-A0A0N0XV16-F1
#
_cell.length_a   1.000
_cell.length_b   1.000
_cell.length_c   1.000
_cell.angle_alpha   90.00
_cell.angle_beta   90.00
_cell.angle_gamma   90.00
#
_symmetry.space_group_name_H-M   'P 1'
#
loop_
_entity.id
_entity.type
_entity.pdbx_description
1 polymer ?
#
loop_
_entity_poly.entity_id
_entity_poly.type
_entity_poly.pdbx_seq_one_letter_code
_entity_poly.pdbx_strand_id
1 'polypeptide(L)'
;MPKARRALRAAALTAAVLGALAVAPGGPAAAVEPPRRGLFLTVSGAGNTWIRGVLLVCPDSRGTHPHGAAACAALTEADGDLDELPATPRPCTKQYDPITVEATGEWRGRPVAWRKSFPNACVLDSDTGAVFRF
;
A
#
# COMPACT_ATOMS: atom_id res chain seq x y z
N MET A 1 -63.22 50.48 -27.95
CA MET A 1 -62.92 49.35 -28.84
C MET A 1 -62.04 48.35 -28.12
N PRO A 2 -62.25 47.04 -28.34
CA PRO A 2 -62.21 45.99 -27.31
C PRO A 2 -60.94 45.11 -27.46
N LYS A 3 -60.59 44.22 -26.54
CA LYS A 3 -61.19 42.88 -26.46
C LYS A 3 -60.61 42.15 -25.25
N ALA A 4 -61.52 41.77 -24.35
CA ALA A 4 -61.35 40.62 -23.49
C ALA A 4 -60.99 39.38 -24.33
N ARG A 5 -60.06 38.55 -23.85
CA ARG A 5 -59.87 37.18 -24.37
C ARG A 5 -60.07 36.18 -23.25
N ARG A 6 -60.95 35.23 -23.59
CA ARG A 6 -61.62 34.23 -22.78
C ARG A 6 -60.69 33.11 -22.29
N ALA A 7 -60.94 32.71 -21.05
CA ALA A 7 -61.17 31.34 -20.54
C ALA A 7 -60.45 30.12 -21.16
N LEU A 8 -59.73 29.43 -20.27
CA LEU A 8 -59.78 28.00 -19.90
C LEU A 8 -59.60 26.89 -20.97
N ARG A 9 -58.61 26.01 -20.70
CA ARG A 9 -58.58 24.51 -20.76
C ARG A 9 -57.13 24.05 -21.04
N ALA A 10 -56.41 23.41 -20.11
CA ALA A 10 -56.50 22.03 -19.61
C ALA A 10 -55.57 21.05 -20.38
N ALA A 11 -54.91 20.18 -19.60
CA ALA A 11 -54.19 18.93 -19.99
C ALA A 11 -52.79 19.13 -20.60
N ALA A 12 -51.77 18.31 -20.34
CA ALA A 12 -51.67 17.04 -19.64
C ALA A 12 -50.23 16.87 -19.10
N LEU A 13 -50.12 16.09 -18.03
CA LEU A 13 -48.88 15.65 -17.38
C LEU A 13 -48.05 14.77 -18.32
N THR A 14 -46.79 15.11 -18.53
CA THR A 14 -45.77 14.15 -19.02
C THR A 14 -44.77 13.91 -17.90
N ALA A 15 -44.92 12.77 -17.23
CA ALA A 15 -44.00 12.29 -16.21
C ALA A 15 -42.64 11.97 -16.84
N ALA A 16 -41.59 12.69 -16.44
CA ALA A 16 -40.21 12.35 -16.76
C ALA A 16 -39.76 11.25 -15.80
N VAL A 17 -39.63 10.02 -16.29
CA VAL A 17 -38.97 8.93 -15.54
C VAL A 17 -37.47 9.08 -15.71
N LEU A 18 -36.84 9.81 -14.78
CA LEU A 18 -35.39 9.78 -14.59
C LEU A 18 -35.06 8.60 -13.68
N GLY A 19 -34.66 7.48 -14.27
CA GLY A 19 -34.06 6.37 -13.53
C GLY A 19 -32.71 6.79 -12.98
N ALA A 20 -32.63 7.05 -11.68
CA ALA A 20 -31.37 7.27 -10.99
C ALA A 20 -30.64 5.92 -10.85
N LEU A 21 -29.56 5.74 -11.61
CA LEU A 21 -28.55 4.72 -11.29
C LEU A 21 -27.84 5.15 -10.00
N ALA A 22 -28.22 4.57 -8.87
CA ALA A 22 -27.46 4.67 -7.64
C ALA A 22 -26.15 3.89 -7.80
N VAL A 23 -25.08 4.59 -8.16
CA VAL A 23 -23.72 4.07 -8.00
C VAL A 23 -23.43 4.11 -6.51
N ALA A 24 -23.45 2.95 -5.86
CA ALA A 24 -23.01 2.83 -4.48
C ALA A 24 -21.52 3.23 -4.40
N PRO A 25 -21.13 4.21 -3.58
CA PRO A 25 -19.72 4.48 -3.34
C PRO A 25 -19.10 3.24 -2.69
N GLY A 26 -18.04 2.72 -3.29
CA GLY A 26 -17.19 1.73 -2.63
C GLY A 26 -16.78 2.29 -1.28
N GLY A 27 -17.12 1.58 -0.21
CA GLY A 27 -16.78 1.99 1.16
C GLY A 27 -15.26 2.15 1.31
N PRO A 28 -14.80 2.96 2.27
CA PRO A 28 -13.37 3.13 2.52
C PRO A 28 -12.75 1.77 2.78
N ALA A 29 -11.68 1.45 2.04
CA ALA A 29 -10.82 0.32 2.39
C ALA A 29 -10.37 0.53 3.83
N ALA A 30 -10.66 -0.42 4.72
CA ALA A 30 -10.23 -0.36 6.10
C ALA A 30 -8.70 -0.24 6.12
N ALA A 31 -8.20 0.91 6.55
CA ALA A 31 -6.77 1.06 6.81
C ALA A 31 -6.43 0.09 7.94
N VAL A 32 -5.60 -0.91 7.64
CA VAL A 32 -5.02 -1.78 8.66
C VAL A 32 -4.22 -0.87 9.58
N GLU A 33 -4.66 -0.71 10.83
CA GLU A 33 -3.91 0.06 11.82
C GLU A 33 -2.55 -0.64 11.99
N PRO A 34 -1.42 0.05 11.75
CA PRO A 34 -0.13 -0.58 11.81
C PRO A 34 0.08 -1.19 13.20
N PRO A 35 0.80 -2.32 13.29
CA PRO A 35 1.15 -2.91 14.57
C PRO A 35 1.77 -1.82 15.45
N ARG A 36 1.16 -1.52 16.61
CA ARG A 36 1.67 -0.52 17.56
C ARG A 36 3.04 -0.91 18.15
N ARG A 37 3.57 -2.07 17.79
CA ARG A 37 4.91 -2.56 18.11
C ARG A 37 5.41 -3.41 16.94
N GLY A 38 6.40 -2.90 16.21
CA GLY A 38 7.03 -3.59 15.09
C GLY A 38 6.73 -2.98 13.73
N LEU A 39 7.28 -3.61 12.69
CA LEU A 39 7.16 -3.18 11.30
C LEU A 39 6.32 -4.20 10.53
N PHE A 40 5.30 -3.70 9.84
CA PHE A 40 4.63 -4.43 8.78
C PHE A 40 5.38 -4.18 7.47
N LEU A 41 5.92 -5.25 6.91
CA LEU A 41 6.73 -5.24 5.70
C LEU A 41 5.90 -5.80 4.55
N THR A 42 5.89 -5.13 3.41
CA THR A 42 5.21 -5.60 2.21
C THR A 42 6.15 -5.64 1.01
N VAL A 43 5.85 -6.57 0.09
CA VAL A 43 6.50 -6.71 -1.21
C VAL A 43 5.39 -6.86 -2.25
N SER A 44 5.36 -6.00 -3.26
CA SER A 44 4.47 -6.07 -4.41
C SER A 44 5.26 -6.09 -5.72
N GLY A 45 4.74 -6.79 -6.73
CA GLY A 45 5.39 -6.91 -8.03
C GLY A 45 4.40 -6.89 -9.18
N ALA A 46 4.91 -6.98 -10.41
CA ALA A 46 4.12 -7.07 -11.64
C ALA A 46 2.99 -6.02 -11.70
N GLY A 47 3.32 -4.74 -11.45
CA GLY A 47 2.34 -3.65 -11.46
C GLY A 47 1.30 -3.71 -10.33
N ASN A 48 1.66 -4.24 -9.16
CA ASN A 48 0.78 -4.47 -8.01
C ASN A 48 -0.33 -5.52 -8.25
N THR A 49 -0.13 -6.44 -9.20
CA THR A 49 -1.05 -7.56 -9.41
C THR A 49 -0.97 -8.62 -8.31
N TRP A 50 0.11 -8.61 -7.52
CA TRP A 50 0.26 -9.40 -6.31
C TRP A 50 0.96 -8.60 -5.22
N ILE A 51 0.68 -8.96 -3.96
CA ILE A 51 1.32 -8.40 -2.78
C ILE A 51 1.46 -9.48 -1.71
N ARG A 52 2.54 -9.42 -0.95
CA ARG A 52 2.77 -10.22 0.26
C ARG A 52 3.16 -9.30 1.40
N GLY A 53 2.88 -9.71 2.62
CA GLY A 53 3.30 -8.95 3.79
C GLY A 53 3.48 -9.82 5.03
N VAL A 54 4.40 -9.39 5.89
CA VAL A 54 4.71 -10.08 7.15
C VAL A 54 4.94 -9.06 8.26
N LEU A 55 4.74 -9.52 9.50
CA LEU A 55 5.07 -8.74 10.69
C LEU A 55 6.48 -9.09 11.17
N LEU A 56 7.29 -8.06 11.42
CA LEU A 56 8.59 -8.16 12.07
C LEU A 56 8.60 -7.35 13.37
N VAL A 57 8.83 -8.01 14.50
CA VAL A 57 8.96 -7.37 15.82
C VAL A 57 10.35 -7.63 16.38
N CYS A 58 11.10 -6.56 16.62
CA CYS A 58 12.46 -6.61 17.13
C CYS A 58 12.54 -6.10 18.58
N PRO A 59 13.53 -6.51 19.39
CA PRO A 59 14.68 -7.35 19.02
C PRO A 59 14.43 -8.86 19.04
N ASP A 60 13.36 -9.33 19.69
CA ASP A 60 13.07 -10.76 19.90
C ASP A 60 12.76 -11.55 18.60
N SER A 61 12.71 -10.89 17.45
CA SER A 61 12.31 -11.48 16.15
C SER A 61 10.95 -12.19 16.19
N ARG A 62 10.01 -11.69 17.00
CA ARG A 62 8.63 -12.19 17.03
C ARG A 62 7.91 -11.78 15.74
N GLY A 63 6.95 -12.59 15.31
CA GLY A 63 6.16 -12.34 14.09
C GLY A 63 6.24 -13.50 13.11
N THR A 64 5.90 -13.23 11.84
CA THR A 64 5.83 -14.23 10.77
C THR A 64 7.02 -14.18 9.81
N HIS A 65 8.00 -13.30 10.08
CA HIS A 65 9.14 -13.11 9.20
C HIS A 65 10.12 -14.31 9.23
N PRO A 66 10.35 -15.01 8.10
CA PRO A 66 11.13 -16.26 8.06
C PRO A 66 12.61 -16.07 8.43
N HIS A 67 13.16 -14.86 8.24
CA HIS A 67 14.53 -14.50 8.64
C HIS A 67 14.56 -13.44 9.75
N GLY A 68 13.61 -13.49 10.69
CA GLY A 68 13.39 -12.42 11.68
C GLY A 68 14.65 -11.98 12.43
N ALA A 69 15.49 -12.91 12.89
CA ALA A 69 16.72 -12.58 13.61
C ALA A 69 17.71 -11.77 12.75
N ALA A 70 17.94 -12.20 11.50
CA ALA A 70 18.83 -11.50 10.57
C ALA A 70 18.25 -10.14 10.14
N ALA A 71 16.94 -10.05 9.93
CA ALA A 71 16.27 -8.79 9.62
C ALA A 71 16.36 -7.78 10.80
N CYS A 72 16.15 -8.24 12.03
CA CYS A 72 16.32 -7.40 13.23
C CYS A 72 17.77 -6.93 13.44
N ALA A 73 18.75 -7.77 13.10
CA ALA A 73 20.16 -7.39 13.14
C ALA A 73 20.47 -6.29 12.12
N ALA A 74 20.03 -6.44 10.87
CA ALA A 74 20.20 -5.44 9.82
C ALA A 74 19.55 -4.10 10.19
N LEU A 75 18.31 -4.12 10.71
CA LEU A 75 17.66 -2.91 11.20
C LEU A 75 18.37 -2.30 12.42
N THR A 76 19.02 -3.11 13.26
CA THR A 76 19.79 -2.57 14.39
C THR A 76 21.07 -1.90 13.92
N GLU A 77 21.76 -2.48 12.93
CA GLU A 77 22.96 -1.90 12.33
C GLU A 77 22.67 -0.57 11.63
N ALA A 78 21.55 -0.50 10.90
CA ALA A 78 21.11 0.71 10.22
C ALA A 78 20.37 1.71 11.14
N ASP A 79 20.34 1.47 12.46
CA ASP A 79 19.53 2.21 13.42
C ASP A 79 18.07 2.44 12.96
N GLY A 80 17.47 1.46 12.29
CA GLY A 80 16.10 1.49 11.78
C GLY A 80 15.87 2.41 10.57
N ASP A 81 16.93 2.91 9.95
CA ASP A 81 16.86 3.55 8.64
C ASP A 81 16.89 2.49 7.53
N LEU A 82 15.85 2.47 6.69
CA LEU A 82 15.70 1.47 5.64
C LEU A 82 16.56 1.78 4.41
N ASP A 83 17.08 3.01 4.26
CA ASP A 83 17.99 3.38 3.19
C ASP A 83 19.46 3.09 3.53
N GLU A 84 19.78 2.88 4.81
CA GLU A 84 21.11 2.55 5.32
C GLU A 84 21.27 1.06 5.68
N LEU A 85 20.38 0.20 5.16
CA LEU A 85 20.48 -1.25 5.38
C LEU A 85 21.81 -1.80 4.85
N PRO A 86 22.45 -2.74 5.58
CA PRO A 86 23.69 -3.36 5.13
C PRO A 86 23.45 -4.15 3.84
N ALA A 87 24.02 -3.66 2.74
CA ALA A 87 23.94 -4.33 1.45
C ALA A 87 24.78 -5.62 1.45
N THR A 88 24.37 -6.58 0.61
CA THR A 88 25.10 -7.81 0.30
C THR A 88 25.45 -7.82 -1.19
N PRO A 89 26.53 -7.12 -1.59
CA PRO A 89 26.85 -6.89 -2.99
C PRO A 89 27.00 -8.19 -3.77
N ARG A 90 26.24 -8.32 -4.86
CA ARG A 90 26.32 -9.46 -5.78
C ARG A 90 25.94 -9.03 -7.21
N PRO A 91 26.43 -9.74 -8.24
CA PRO A 91 26.03 -9.44 -9.61
C PRO A 91 24.55 -9.75 -9.83
N CYS A 92 23.82 -8.76 -10.34
CA CYS A 92 22.42 -8.90 -10.76
C CYS A 92 22.29 -8.72 -12.28
N THR A 93 21.35 -9.44 -12.88
CA THR A 93 20.99 -9.23 -14.29
C THR A 93 20.36 -7.85 -14.48
N LYS A 94 20.33 -7.38 -15.73
CA LYS A 94 19.69 -6.12 -16.11
C LYS A 94 18.22 -6.28 -16.52
N GLN A 95 17.60 -7.43 -16.24
CA GLN A 95 16.18 -7.62 -16.46
C GLN A 95 15.40 -6.60 -15.63
N TYR A 96 14.42 -5.96 -16.27
CA TYR A 96 13.50 -5.05 -15.60
C TYR A 96 12.20 -5.79 -15.29
N ASP A 97 11.98 -6.06 -14.01
CA ASP A 97 10.76 -6.66 -13.46
C ASP A 97 10.53 -6.03 -12.07
N PRO A 98 9.97 -4.83 -12.02
CA PRO A 98 10.05 -3.97 -10.85
C PRO A 98 9.27 -4.51 -9.66
N ILE A 99 9.90 -4.43 -8.49
CA ILE A 99 9.34 -4.82 -7.21
C ILE A 99 9.28 -3.57 -6.32
N THR A 100 8.14 -3.33 -5.67
CA THR A 100 7.99 -2.26 -4.68
C THR A 100 7.85 -2.86 -3.30
N VAL A 101 8.54 -2.27 -2.33
CA VAL A 101 8.50 -2.69 -0.94
C VAL A 101 8.10 -1.54 -0.04
N GLU A 102 7.41 -1.84 1.04
CA GLU A 102 7.00 -0.87 2.05
C GLU A 102 7.31 -1.39 3.45
N ALA A 103 7.70 -0.48 4.34
CA ALA A 103 7.82 -0.73 5.77
C ALA A 103 7.01 0.32 6.52
N THR A 104 6.05 -0.15 7.32
CA THR A 104 5.17 0.73 8.10
C THR A 104 5.05 0.25 9.54
N GLY A 105 4.96 1.17 10.49
CA GLY A 105 4.79 0.84 11.90
C GLY A 105 5.77 1.60 12.79
N GLU A 106 6.35 0.92 13.77
CA GLU A 106 7.26 1.52 14.73
C GLU A 106 8.55 0.70 14.92
N TRP A 107 9.69 1.39 14.81
CA TRP A 107 11.00 0.87 15.19
C TRP A 107 11.46 1.57 16.48
N ARG A 108 11.54 0.82 17.60
CA ARG A 108 12.00 1.34 18.91
C ARG A 108 11.30 2.64 19.32
N GLY A 109 9.99 2.75 19.06
CA GLY A 109 9.17 3.92 19.37
C GLY A 109 9.26 5.06 18.37
N ARG A 110 10.04 4.91 17.28
CA ARG A 110 10.06 5.85 16.17
C ARG A 110 9.09 5.37 15.08
N PRO A 111 8.18 6.23 14.59
CA PRO A 111 7.32 5.88 13.48
C PRO A 111 8.14 5.66 12.20
N VAL A 112 7.80 4.63 11.46
CA VAL A 112 8.38 4.29 10.16
C VAL A 112 7.28 4.29 9.12
N ALA A 113 7.49 5.03 8.04
CA ALA A 113 6.68 5.03 6.84
C ALA A 113 7.62 5.16 5.64
N TRP A 114 8.02 4.02 5.10
CA TRP A 114 9.05 3.94 4.07
C TRP A 114 8.57 3.10 2.89
N ARG A 115 8.97 3.50 1.67
CA ARG A 115 8.59 2.86 0.42
C ARG A 115 9.69 3.03 -0.61
N LYS A 116 10.04 1.95 -1.31
CA LYS A 116 11.05 1.98 -2.37
C LYS A 116 10.74 0.96 -3.47
N SER A 117 11.08 1.31 -4.70
CA SER A 117 10.97 0.41 -5.84
C SER A 117 12.36 0.03 -6.34
N PHE A 118 12.55 -1.26 -6.61
CA PHE A 118 13.76 -1.85 -7.13
C PHE A 118 13.54 -2.37 -8.55
N PRO A 119 14.57 -2.34 -9.42
CA PRO A 119 14.43 -2.73 -10.83
C PRO A 119 14.14 -4.23 -11.01
N ASN A 120 14.54 -5.06 -10.05
CA ASN A 120 14.21 -6.49 -9.97
C ASN A 120 14.46 -7.04 -8.55
N ALA A 121 14.00 -8.27 -8.31
CA ALA A 121 14.15 -8.95 -7.02
C ALA A 121 15.62 -9.19 -6.60
N CYS A 122 16.55 -9.33 -7.55
CA CYS A 122 17.97 -9.49 -7.23
C CYS A 122 18.54 -8.21 -6.60
N VAL A 123 18.22 -7.04 -7.17
CA VAL A 123 18.67 -5.76 -6.61
C VAL A 123 18.02 -5.48 -5.26
N LEU A 124 16.72 -5.78 -5.10
CA LEU A 124 16.05 -5.72 -3.78
C LEU A 124 16.81 -6.53 -2.72
N ASP A 125 17.11 -7.79 -3.02
CA ASP A 125 17.77 -8.70 -2.10
C ASP A 125 19.24 -8.31 -1.84
N SER A 126 19.94 -7.79 -2.85
CA SER A 126 21.28 -7.22 -2.71
C SER A 126 21.30 -6.01 -1.78
N ASP A 127 20.35 -5.09 -1.92
CA ASP A 127 20.38 -3.80 -1.22
C ASP A 127 19.77 -3.87 0.19
N THR A 128 18.84 -4.79 0.43
CA THR A 128 18.08 -4.86 1.70
C THR A 128 18.36 -6.11 2.54
N GLY A 129 19.12 -7.06 1.98
CA GLY A 129 19.51 -8.28 2.66
C GLY A 129 18.29 -9.08 3.14
N ALA A 130 18.30 -9.41 4.44
CA ALA A 130 17.26 -10.26 5.03
C ALA A 130 15.91 -9.58 5.25
N VAL A 131 15.82 -8.24 5.20
CA VAL A 131 14.63 -7.49 5.66
C VAL A 131 13.40 -7.75 4.79
N PHE A 132 13.55 -7.89 3.47
CA PHE A 132 12.43 -8.14 2.55
C PHE A 132 12.43 -9.54 1.95
N ARG A 133 13.13 -10.50 2.56
CA ARG A 133 13.24 -11.88 2.07
C ARG A 133 12.13 -12.76 2.69
N PHE A 134 10.91 -12.68 2.16
CA PHE A 134 9.74 -13.47 2.62
C PHE A 134 8.69 -13.72 1.52
#